data_AF-A0A7S2B2W9-F1
#
_entry.id   AF-A0A7S2B2W9-F1
#
_cell.length_a   1.000
_cell.length_b   1.000
_cell.length_c   1.000
_cell.angle_alpha   90.00
_cell.angle_beta   90.00
_cell.angle_gamma   90.00
#
_symmetry.space_group_name_H-M   'P 1'
#
loop_
_entity.id
_entity.type
_entity.pdbx_description
1 polymer ?
#
loop_
_entity_poly.entity_id
_entity_poly.type
_entity_poly.pdbx_seq_one_letter_code
_entity_poly.pdbx_strand_id
1 'polypeptide(L)'
;TPDLQALFEAAPRAASPAGSPKSSTSAQDGGQGTLVDCLQQLGAVEALEDGFRPICSCTGCGGGPHRYASKRVWLWPPLPPVIAIQIKRFRYHNGGLQKSPTKISLPAELDLSDLVASERLQAALAPHLTKGSKLPDLPVDNSAGSPALYELYGVCVHRGRTLQRGHYIAFVNLGPSLQAEHWICFDDARAWPCRREDVLRAQAYITFYRRRKPTGREVAEAPSVGA
;
A
#
# COMPACT_ATOMS: atom_id res chain seq x y z
N THR A 1 -17.86 23.10 9.89
CA THR A 1 -18.37 22.70 8.56
C THR A 1 -18.61 21.20 8.56
N PRO A 2 -19.73 20.69 8.03
CA PRO A 2 -20.17 19.29 8.22
C PRO A 2 -19.31 18.21 7.55
N ASP A 3 -18.21 18.57 6.87
CA ASP A 3 -17.42 17.66 6.01
C ASP A 3 -16.27 16.93 6.74
N LEU A 4 -15.95 17.31 8.00
CA LEU A 4 -14.87 16.69 8.78
C LEU A 4 -15.30 15.46 9.57
N GLN A 5 -16.57 15.37 9.99
CA GLN A 5 -17.09 14.16 10.64
C GLN A 5 -16.97 12.97 9.69
N ALA A 6 -17.31 13.12 8.41
CA ALA A 6 -17.16 12.05 7.42
C ALA A 6 -15.70 11.60 7.19
N LEU A 7 -14.71 12.49 7.33
CA LEU A 7 -13.29 12.16 7.15
C LEU A 7 -12.65 11.48 8.37
N PHE A 8 -13.23 11.65 9.57
CA PHE A 8 -12.71 11.13 10.84
C PHE A 8 -13.59 10.04 11.49
N GLU A 9 -14.87 9.91 11.13
CA GLU A 9 -15.84 8.99 11.79
C GLU A 9 -15.91 7.58 11.20
N ALA A 10 -15.08 7.23 10.21
CA ALA A 10 -15.02 5.87 9.70
C ALA A 10 -14.16 4.90 10.56
N ALA A 11 -13.87 5.25 11.82
CA ALA A 11 -13.35 4.28 12.78
C ALA A 11 -14.55 3.66 13.53
N PRO A 12 -14.81 2.34 13.42
CA PRO A 12 -15.84 1.72 14.24
C PRO A 12 -15.47 1.94 15.71
N ARG A 13 -16.30 2.68 16.45
CA ARG A 13 -16.25 2.67 17.90
C ARG A 13 -16.48 1.23 18.32
N ALA A 14 -15.47 0.57 18.86
CA ALA A 14 -15.64 -0.74 19.43
C ALA A 14 -16.70 -0.64 20.54
N ALA A 15 -17.86 -1.24 20.29
CA ALA A 15 -18.87 -1.42 21.32
C ALA A 15 -18.29 -2.33 22.42
N SER A 16 -18.51 -1.96 23.68
CA SER A 16 -18.12 -2.74 24.85
C SER A 16 -18.57 -4.21 24.75
N PRO A 17 -17.80 -5.18 25.25
CA PRO A 17 -18.18 -6.58 25.21
C PRO A 17 -19.20 -6.86 26.31
N ALA A 18 -20.48 -6.93 25.95
CA ALA A 18 -21.50 -7.54 26.78
C ALA A 18 -21.94 -8.86 26.12
N GLY A 19 -21.60 -9.98 26.77
CA GLY A 19 -22.18 -11.29 26.51
C GLY A 19 -21.46 -12.12 25.44
N SER A 20 -20.77 -13.17 25.88
CA SER A 20 -20.31 -14.25 25.03
C SER A 20 -21.50 -15.08 24.51
N PRO A 21 -21.64 -15.32 23.20
CA PRO A 21 -22.29 -16.52 22.70
C PRO A 21 -21.20 -17.51 22.27
N LYS A 22 -21.26 -18.70 22.85
CA LYS A 22 -20.50 -19.86 22.38
C LYS A 22 -20.97 -20.19 20.96
N SER A 23 -20.08 -20.11 19.97
CA SER A 23 -20.27 -20.80 18.70
C SER A 23 -19.06 -21.71 18.45
N SER A 24 -19.27 -22.99 18.69
CA SER A 24 -18.48 -24.05 18.12
C SER A 24 -18.58 -23.95 16.60
N THR A 25 -17.51 -23.51 15.94
CA THR A 25 -17.39 -23.70 14.49
C THR A 25 -15.93 -23.87 14.14
N SER A 26 -15.56 -25.14 13.94
CA SER A 26 -14.41 -25.53 13.14
C SER A 26 -14.62 -25.05 11.71
N ALA A 27 -13.80 -24.12 11.24
CA ALA A 27 -13.56 -23.89 9.82
C ALA A 27 -12.23 -23.16 9.63
N GLN A 28 -11.32 -23.82 8.90
CA GLN A 28 -10.23 -23.17 8.19
C GLN A 28 -10.84 -22.15 7.23
N ASP A 29 -10.46 -20.88 7.33
CA ASP A 29 -10.66 -19.94 6.22
C ASP A 29 -9.32 -19.23 5.96
N GLY A 30 -8.70 -19.61 4.84
CA GLY A 30 -7.45 -19.02 4.38
C GLY A 30 -7.75 -17.65 3.79
N GLY A 31 -7.89 -16.64 4.65
CA GLY A 31 -8.24 -15.27 4.25
C GLY A 31 -7.44 -14.83 3.03
N GLN A 32 -8.14 -14.62 1.92
CA GLN A 32 -7.57 -14.07 0.71
C GLN A 32 -7.75 -12.55 0.77
N GLY A 33 -6.68 -11.81 0.52
CA GLY A 33 -6.73 -10.35 0.43
C GLY A 33 -5.92 -9.85 -0.76
N THR A 34 -6.12 -8.60 -1.15
CA THR A 34 -5.36 -7.97 -2.22
C THR A 34 -4.29 -7.03 -1.67
N LEU A 35 -3.28 -6.72 -2.48
CA LEU A 35 -2.31 -5.67 -2.13
C LEU A 35 -3.00 -4.31 -1.95
N VAL A 36 -4.06 -4.04 -2.72
CA VAL A 36 -4.83 -2.80 -2.63
C VAL A 36 -5.50 -2.70 -1.26
N ASP A 37 -6.10 -3.78 -0.76
CA ASP A 37 -6.70 -3.80 0.59
C ASP A 37 -5.66 -3.51 1.67
N CYS A 38 -4.46 -4.07 1.54
CA CYS A 38 -3.36 -3.83 2.46
C CYS A 38 -2.92 -2.35 2.46
N LEU A 39 -2.89 -1.72 1.28
CA LEU A 39 -2.53 -0.31 1.14
C LEU A 39 -3.65 0.62 1.64
N GLN A 40 -4.92 0.25 1.45
CA GLN A 40 -6.05 0.96 2.04
C GLN A 40 -6.01 0.91 3.57
N GLN A 41 -5.70 -0.25 4.15
CA GLN A 41 -5.50 -0.38 5.60
C GLN A 41 -4.34 0.48 6.11
N LEU A 42 -3.25 0.60 5.34
CA LEU A 42 -2.14 1.48 5.69
C LEU A 42 -2.57 2.97 5.77
N GLY A 43 -3.49 3.39 4.90
CA GLY A 43 -4.03 4.75 4.84
C GLY A 43 -5.29 4.99 5.68
N ALA A 44 -5.75 3.99 6.44
CA ALA A 44 -6.96 4.09 7.25
C ALA A 44 -6.74 4.97 8.49
N VAL A 45 -7.85 5.48 9.04
CA VAL A 45 -7.84 6.18 10.33
C VAL A 45 -7.73 5.14 11.45
N GLU A 46 -6.70 5.26 12.27
CA GLU A 46 -6.46 4.42 13.43
C GLU A 46 -6.68 5.23 14.71
N ALA A 47 -7.39 4.67 15.70
CA ALA A 47 -7.48 5.28 17.02
C ALA A 47 -6.18 5.05 17.81
N LEU A 48 -5.67 6.09 18.46
CA LEU A 48 -4.55 6.02 19.39
C LEU A 48 -5.11 5.87 20.80
N GLU A 49 -5.21 4.63 21.26
CA GLU A 49 -5.77 4.27 22.57
C GLU A 49 -5.03 3.07 23.19
N ASP A 50 -5.10 2.95 24.52
CA ASP A 50 -4.65 1.78 25.28
C ASP A 50 -5.84 1.16 26.01
N GLY A 51 -6.28 -0.02 25.57
CA GLY A 51 -7.43 -0.71 26.15
C GLY A 51 -8.69 0.17 26.23
N PHE A 52 -9.04 0.83 25.12
CA PHE A 52 -10.17 1.77 25.02
C PHE A 52 -10.05 3.00 25.94
N ARG A 53 -8.84 3.37 26.36
CA ARG A 53 -8.57 4.59 27.13
C ARG A 53 -7.79 5.59 26.30
N PRO A 54 -8.08 6.89 26.46
CA PRO A 54 -7.32 7.94 25.81
C PRO A 54 -5.90 8.01 26.39
N ILE A 55 -4.92 8.18 25.51
CA ILE A 55 -3.49 8.23 25.90
C ILE A 55 -2.77 9.51 25.44
N CYS A 56 -3.41 10.36 24.64
CA CYS A 56 -2.74 11.50 24.02
C CYS A 56 -2.98 12.80 24.81
N SER A 57 -1.91 13.54 25.06
CA SER A 57 -1.97 14.89 25.64
C SER A 57 -2.03 15.94 24.53
N CYS A 58 -3.07 16.78 24.53
CA CYS A 58 -3.22 17.85 23.54
C CYS A 58 -2.67 19.18 24.09
N THR A 59 -1.67 19.73 23.41
CA THR A 59 -1.05 21.03 23.77
C THR A 59 -2.00 22.21 23.61
N GLY A 60 -2.97 22.12 22.69
CA GLY A 60 -4.01 23.14 22.50
C GLY A 60 -5.09 23.14 23.59
N CYS A 61 -5.27 22.03 24.30
CA CYS A 61 -6.29 21.90 25.35
C CYS A 61 -5.78 22.26 26.75
N GLY A 62 -4.57 22.83 26.86
CA GLY A 62 -4.06 23.39 28.12
C GLY A 62 -3.67 22.36 29.19
N GLY A 63 -3.21 21.16 28.80
CA GLY A 63 -2.70 20.16 29.76
C GLY A 63 -3.77 19.42 30.57
N GLY A 64 -5.02 19.40 30.07
CA GLY A 64 -6.12 18.61 30.65
C GLY A 64 -5.93 17.08 30.53
N PRO A 65 -6.94 16.28 30.92
CA PRO A 65 -6.85 14.82 30.88
C PRO A 65 -6.58 14.30 29.46
N HIS A 66 -5.98 13.10 29.37
CA HIS A 66 -5.71 12.46 28.08
C HIS A 66 -6.96 12.43 27.20
N ARG A 67 -6.73 12.61 25.90
CA ARG A 67 -7.76 12.66 24.85
C ARG A 67 -7.59 11.48 23.90
N TYR A 68 -8.70 11.10 23.28
CA TYR A 68 -8.66 10.25 22.11
C TYR A 68 -8.01 11.04 20.98
N ALA A 69 -7.08 10.39 20.28
CA ALA A 69 -6.51 10.92 19.07
C ALA A 69 -6.63 9.85 17.98
N SER A 70 -6.53 10.29 16.74
CA SER A 70 -6.45 9.40 15.60
C SER A 70 -5.19 9.65 14.81
N LYS A 71 -4.75 8.62 14.11
CA LYS A 71 -3.59 8.63 13.23
C LYS A 71 -4.05 8.20 11.85
N ARG A 72 -3.52 8.85 10.82
CA ARG A 72 -3.70 8.46 9.43
C ARG A 72 -2.41 8.75 8.66
N VAL A 73 -2.17 7.97 7.60
CA VAL A 73 -0.97 8.08 6.77
C VAL A 73 -1.37 8.36 5.32
N TRP A 74 -0.59 9.22 4.66
CA TRP A 74 -0.69 9.53 3.23
C TRP A 74 0.70 9.47 2.59
N LEU A 75 0.74 9.22 1.29
CA LEU A 75 1.93 9.33 0.47
C LEU A 75 2.09 10.79 0.03
N TRP A 76 3.16 11.46 0.45
CA TRP A 76 3.41 12.83 0.04
C TRP A 76 4.17 12.85 -1.30
N PRO A 77 3.67 13.56 -2.33
CA PRO A 77 4.37 13.69 -3.61
C PRO A 77 5.62 14.58 -3.51
N PRO A 78 6.59 14.47 -4.45
CA PRO A 78 6.57 13.61 -5.63
C PRO A 78 6.85 12.14 -5.30
N LEU A 79 6.09 11.24 -5.94
CA LEU A 79 6.30 9.81 -5.75
C LEU A 79 7.56 9.30 -6.48
N PRO A 80 8.25 8.29 -5.94
CA PRO A 80 9.49 7.79 -6.53
C PRO A 80 9.23 7.06 -7.85
N PRO A 81 10.19 7.06 -8.81
CA PRO A 81 10.02 6.34 -10.08
C PRO A 81 9.81 4.83 -9.91
N VAL A 82 10.27 4.27 -8.80
CA VAL A 82 10.08 2.88 -8.41
C VAL A 82 9.62 2.83 -6.95
N ILE A 83 8.57 2.07 -6.68
CA ILE A 83 8.07 1.78 -5.35
C ILE A 83 8.37 0.31 -5.04
N ALA A 84 9.03 0.09 -3.90
CA ALA A 84 9.23 -1.23 -3.32
C ALA A 84 8.26 -1.42 -2.15
N ILE A 85 7.45 -2.48 -2.18
CA ILE A 85 6.48 -2.78 -1.13
C ILE A 85 6.82 -4.12 -0.49
N GLN A 86 7.17 -4.09 0.79
CA GLN A 86 7.39 -5.30 1.59
C GLN A 86 6.07 -5.75 2.22
N ILE A 87 5.66 -6.98 1.93
CA ILE A 87 4.51 -7.61 2.57
C ILE A 87 5.00 -8.22 3.89
N LYS A 88 4.47 -7.75 5.02
CA LYS A 88 4.81 -8.23 6.36
C LYS A 88 4.29 -9.66 6.60
N ARG A 89 4.96 -10.66 6.01
CA ARG A 89 4.62 -12.09 6.14
C ARG A 89 5.08 -12.69 7.46
N PHE A 90 5.09 -11.93 8.55
CA PHE A 90 5.43 -12.42 9.88
C PHE A 90 4.35 -12.00 10.85
N ARG A 91 3.96 -12.92 11.72
CA ARG A 91 2.94 -12.70 12.76
C ARG A 91 3.41 -13.35 14.05
N TYR A 92 3.10 -12.72 15.17
CA TYR A 92 3.31 -13.35 16.48
C TYR A 92 2.07 -14.19 16.83
N HIS A 93 2.26 -15.48 17.06
CA HIS A 93 1.16 -16.41 17.33
C HIS A 93 1.66 -17.57 18.21
N ASN A 94 0.88 -17.95 19.24
CA ASN A 94 1.23 -18.99 20.22
C ASN A 94 2.64 -18.80 20.84
N GLY A 95 2.99 -17.57 21.22
CA GLY A 95 4.27 -17.29 21.86
C GLY A 95 5.50 -17.34 20.94
N GLY A 96 5.31 -17.36 19.62
CA GLY A 96 6.42 -17.37 18.67
C GLY A 96 6.14 -16.56 17.40
N LEU A 97 7.22 -16.08 16.77
CA LEU A 97 7.14 -15.42 15.47
C LEU A 97 7.02 -16.48 14.37
N GLN A 98 5.94 -16.43 13.59
CA GLN A 98 5.62 -17.38 12.54
C GLN A 98 5.48 -16.69 11.19
N LYS A 99 5.80 -17.41 10.11
CA LYS A 99 5.54 -16.92 8.75
C LYS A 99 4.04 -16.95 8.47
N SER A 100 3.50 -15.86 7.93
CA SER A 100 2.11 -15.79 7.51
C SER A 100 1.90 -16.54 6.19
N PRO A 101 1.00 -17.54 6.13
CA PRO A 101 0.68 -18.27 4.90
C PRO A 101 -0.37 -17.56 4.03
N THR A 102 -0.95 -16.44 4.50
CA THR A 102 -2.01 -15.70 3.82
C THR A 102 -1.62 -15.35 2.38
N LYS A 103 -2.49 -15.70 1.42
CA LYS A 103 -2.28 -15.35 0.03
C LYS A 103 -2.70 -13.90 -0.19
N ILE A 104 -1.81 -13.11 -0.79
CA ILE A 104 -2.08 -11.73 -1.17
C ILE A 104 -2.01 -11.66 -2.70
N SER A 105 -3.11 -11.29 -3.35
CA SER A 105 -3.12 -11.09 -4.80
C SER A 105 -2.46 -9.76 -5.16
N LEU A 106 -1.72 -9.75 -6.26
CA LEU A 106 -1.06 -8.56 -6.78
C LEU A 106 -1.82 -8.04 -8.00
N PRO A 107 -2.08 -6.73 -8.10
CA PRO A 107 -2.52 -6.14 -9.34
C PRO A 107 -1.31 -5.95 -10.29
N ALA A 108 -1.52 -6.13 -11.60
CA ALA A 108 -0.47 -5.83 -12.57
C ALA A 108 -0.20 -4.32 -12.66
N GLU A 109 -1.27 -3.52 -12.60
CA GLU A 109 -1.22 -2.05 -12.52
C GLU A 109 -1.69 -1.61 -11.13
N LEU A 110 -0.93 -0.74 -10.49
CA LEU A 110 -1.20 -0.22 -9.15
C LEU A 110 -1.49 1.27 -9.24
N ASP A 111 -2.72 1.65 -8.90
CA ASP A 111 -3.12 3.04 -8.72
C ASP A 111 -2.99 3.44 -7.26
N LEU A 112 -2.20 4.48 -6.99
CA LEU A 112 -1.98 5.02 -5.65
C LEU A 112 -2.73 6.33 -5.40
N SER A 113 -3.52 6.81 -6.36
CA SER A 113 -4.14 8.15 -6.33
C SER A 113 -4.87 8.46 -5.02
N ASP A 114 -5.61 7.49 -4.47
CA ASP A 114 -6.37 7.64 -3.22
C ASP A 114 -5.52 7.78 -1.96
N LEU A 115 -4.25 7.36 -2.03
CA LEU A 115 -3.29 7.42 -0.92
C LEU A 115 -2.38 8.64 -1.02
N VAL A 116 -2.36 9.33 -2.16
CA VAL A 116 -1.50 10.49 -2.39
C VAL A 116 -2.11 11.75 -1.79
N ALA A 117 -1.28 12.55 -1.13
CA ALA A 117 -1.70 13.85 -0.62
C ALA A 117 -2.05 14.80 -1.78
N SER A 118 -3.22 15.44 -1.66
CA SER A 118 -3.74 16.41 -2.64
C SER A 118 -3.84 17.81 -2.06
N GLU A 119 -3.95 18.82 -2.92
CA GLU A 119 -4.18 20.21 -2.49
C GLU A 119 -5.42 20.34 -1.60
N ARG A 120 -6.49 19.61 -1.94
CA ARG A 120 -7.70 19.53 -1.12
C ARG A 120 -7.40 19.03 0.30
N LEU A 121 -6.59 17.99 0.43
CA LEU A 121 -6.17 17.46 1.73
C LEU A 121 -5.31 18.48 2.48
N GLN A 122 -4.33 19.10 1.81
CA GLN A 122 -3.46 20.09 2.43
C GLN A 122 -4.25 21.30 2.95
N ALA A 123 -5.20 21.82 2.15
CA ALA A 123 -6.10 22.89 2.55
C ALA A 123 -7.01 22.49 3.73
N ALA A 124 -7.49 21.25 3.76
CA ALA A 124 -8.29 20.72 4.86
C ALA A 124 -7.47 20.55 6.16
N LEU A 125 -6.19 20.19 6.07
CA LEU A 125 -5.31 20.00 7.23
C LEU A 125 -4.72 21.32 7.76
N ALA A 126 -4.46 22.30 6.90
CA ALA A 126 -3.84 23.58 7.24
C ALA A 126 -4.41 24.27 8.50
N PRO A 127 -5.73 24.41 8.69
CA PRO A 127 -6.29 25.08 9.88
C PRO A 127 -6.12 24.26 11.18
N HIS A 128 -5.78 22.98 11.09
CA HIS A 128 -5.68 22.05 12.22
C HIS A 128 -4.23 21.76 12.64
N LEU A 129 -3.24 22.39 12.00
CA LEU A 129 -1.84 22.24 12.36
C LEU A 129 -1.54 22.88 13.71
N THR A 130 -0.75 22.18 14.53
CA THR A 130 -0.21 22.74 15.76
C THR A 130 0.73 23.91 15.46
N LYS A 131 0.77 24.91 16.34
CA LYS A 131 1.67 26.07 16.21
C LYS A 131 3.11 25.60 16.00
N GLY A 132 3.77 26.15 14.98
CA GLY A 132 5.15 25.79 14.61
C GLY A 132 5.26 24.63 13.62
N SER A 133 4.18 23.88 13.36
CA SER A 133 4.15 22.84 12.33
C SER A 133 3.74 23.44 10.98
N LYS A 134 4.39 22.98 9.90
CA LYS A 134 4.03 23.30 8.52
C LYS A 134 3.94 22.00 7.73
N LEU A 135 2.97 21.92 6.82
CA LEU A 135 2.94 20.84 5.83
C LEU A 135 4.01 21.12 4.77
N PRO A 136 4.66 20.09 4.20
CA PRO A 136 5.52 20.29 3.05
C PRO A 136 4.70 20.85 1.88
N ASP A 137 5.32 21.63 1.00
CA ASP A 137 4.63 22.12 -0.19
C ASP A 137 4.31 20.95 -1.13
N LEU A 138 3.13 20.99 -1.75
CA LEU A 138 2.79 20.04 -2.80
C LEU A 138 3.38 20.56 -4.12
N PRO A 139 3.99 19.69 -4.94
CA PRO A 139 4.42 20.08 -6.27
C PRO A 139 3.20 20.49 -7.11
N VAL A 140 3.29 21.64 -7.77
CA VAL A 140 2.29 22.10 -8.74
C VAL A 140 2.39 21.18 -9.96
N ASP A 141 1.46 20.24 -10.10
CA ASP A 141 1.50 19.25 -11.19
C ASP A 141 0.99 19.87 -12.50
N ASN A 142 1.92 20.33 -13.34
CA ASN A 142 1.63 20.76 -14.71
C ASN A 142 1.72 19.60 -15.73
N SER A 143 1.88 18.35 -15.27
CA SER A 143 2.08 17.20 -16.16
C SER A 143 0.79 16.42 -16.42
N ALA A 144 0.46 16.19 -17.69
CA ALA A 144 -0.79 15.58 -18.14
C ALA A 144 -0.91 14.05 -17.91
N GLY A 145 -0.04 13.45 -17.09
CA GLY A 145 -0.08 12.02 -16.76
C GLY A 145 -0.46 11.81 -15.30
N SER A 146 -1.10 10.68 -14.95
CA SER A 146 -1.32 10.35 -13.53
C SER A 146 0.02 9.99 -12.87
N PRO A 147 0.56 10.83 -11.95
CA PRO A 147 1.85 10.59 -11.31
C PRO A 147 1.82 9.39 -10.36
N ALA A 148 0.64 8.82 -10.11
CA ALA A 148 0.37 7.77 -9.13
C ALA A 148 0.06 6.39 -9.75
N LEU A 149 0.13 6.25 -11.08
CA LEU A 149 -0.01 4.96 -11.75
C LEU A 149 1.33 4.24 -11.89
N TYR A 150 1.36 2.99 -11.45
CA TYR A 150 2.52 2.13 -11.52
C TYR A 150 2.20 0.79 -12.17
N GLU A 151 3.21 0.17 -12.74
CA GLU A 151 3.14 -1.20 -13.28
C GLU A 151 4.12 -2.12 -12.56
N LEU A 152 3.68 -3.35 -12.30
CA LEU A 152 4.49 -4.39 -11.69
C LEU A 152 5.65 -4.75 -12.62
N TYR A 153 6.88 -4.66 -12.11
CA TYR A 153 8.06 -5.08 -12.88
C TYR A 153 8.95 -6.07 -12.14
N GLY A 154 8.73 -6.28 -10.83
CA GLY A 154 9.53 -7.23 -10.05
C GLY A 154 8.78 -7.83 -8.88
N VAL A 155 9.02 -9.11 -8.59
CA VAL A 155 8.51 -9.82 -7.42
C VAL A 155 9.62 -10.67 -6.83
N CYS A 156 9.94 -10.46 -5.56
CA CYS A 156 10.79 -11.34 -4.77
C CYS A 156 9.92 -12.24 -3.89
N VAL A 157 10.17 -13.55 -3.93
CA VAL A 157 9.39 -14.56 -3.21
C VAL A 157 10.30 -15.30 -2.24
N HIS A 158 9.87 -15.38 -0.99
CA HIS A 158 10.48 -16.28 -0.01
C HIS A 158 9.77 -17.63 -0.05
N ARG A 159 10.44 -18.68 -0.52
CA ARG A 159 9.99 -20.09 -0.47
C ARG A 159 10.48 -20.72 0.83
N GLY A 160 9.57 -21.12 1.70
CA GLY A 160 9.93 -21.72 2.98
C GLY A 160 8.77 -21.66 3.97
N ARG A 161 8.70 -22.63 4.88
CA ARG A 161 7.63 -22.69 5.88
C ARG A 161 7.91 -21.81 7.10
N THR A 162 9.18 -21.51 7.38
CA THR A 162 9.60 -20.72 8.54
C THR A 162 10.14 -19.37 8.11
N LEU A 163 10.41 -18.49 9.07
CA LEU A 163 11.09 -17.21 8.83
C LEU A 163 12.61 -17.34 8.83
N GLN A 164 13.14 -18.37 9.50
CA GLN A 164 14.57 -18.56 9.73
C GLN A 164 15.28 -19.30 8.59
N ARG A 165 14.53 -20.05 7.78
CA ARG A 165 15.06 -20.83 6.65
C ARG A 165 14.11 -20.75 5.47
N GLY A 166 14.71 -20.68 4.29
CA GLY A 166 14.01 -20.76 3.03
C GLY A 166 14.93 -20.41 1.87
N HIS A 167 14.30 -20.16 0.73
CA HIS A 167 14.95 -19.89 -0.55
C HIS A 167 14.29 -18.69 -1.21
N TYR A 168 15.08 -17.75 -1.69
CA TYR A 168 14.56 -16.58 -2.39
C TYR A 168 14.64 -16.78 -3.88
N ILE A 169 13.55 -16.46 -4.58
CA ILE A 169 13.54 -16.37 -6.04
C ILE A 169 12.99 -15.01 -6.46
N ALA A 170 13.32 -14.58 -7.67
CA ALA A 170 12.84 -13.32 -8.23
C ALA A 170 12.17 -13.54 -9.58
N PHE A 171 11.08 -12.82 -9.81
CA PHE A 171 10.47 -12.63 -11.12
C PHE A 171 10.72 -11.20 -11.54
N VAL A 172 11.23 -10.96 -12.74
CA VAL A 172 11.54 -9.62 -13.23
C VAL A 172 11.05 -9.45 -14.67
N ASN A 173 10.34 -8.36 -14.93
CA ASN A 173 9.97 -7.93 -16.28
C ASN A 173 11.12 -7.08 -16.85
N LEU A 174 11.84 -7.66 -17.81
CA LEU A 174 12.90 -6.96 -18.55
C LEU A 174 12.36 -6.14 -19.72
N GLY A 175 11.08 -6.30 -20.04
CA GLY A 175 10.39 -5.53 -21.08
C GLY A 175 10.18 -4.06 -20.68
N PRO A 176 10.05 -3.14 -21.66
CA PRO A 176 9.92 -1.70 -21.40
C PRO A 176 8.58 -1.29 -20.76
N SER A 177 7.52 -2.11 -20.90
CA SER A 177 6.22 -1.90 -20.26
C SER A 177 5.47 -3.21 -20.01
N LEU A 178 4.28 -3.16 -19.43
CA LEU A 178 3.37 -4.32 -19.43
C LEU A 178 2.79 -4.64 -20.82
N GLN A 179 2.73 -3.69 -21.75
CA GLN A 179 2.26 -3.97 -23.12
C GLN A 179 3.31 -4.72 -23.94
N ALA A 180 4.59 -4.49 -23.66
CA ALA A 180 5.72 -5.19 -24.27
C ALA A 180 6.56 -5.87 -23.18
N GLU A 181 5.98 -6.86 -22.50
CA GLU A 181 6.62 -7.52 -21.36
C GLU A 181 7.56 -8.67 -21.74
N HIS A 182 8.55 -8.91 -20.90
CA HIS A 182 9.46 -10.04 -21.00
C HIS A 182 9.84 -10.52 -19.60
N TRP A 183 9.08 -11.48 -19.06
CA TRP A 183 9.26 -11.98 -17.71
C TRP A 183 10.26 -13.12 -17.63
N ILE A 184 11.23 -12.97 -16.73
CA ILE A 184 12.21 -14.00 -16.39
C ILE A 184 12.09 -14.36 -14.91
N CYS A 185 12.11 -15.64 -14.60
CA CYS A 185 12.27 -16.16 -13.25
C CYS A 185 13.75 -16.46 -12.99
N PHE A 186 14.29 -15.91 -11.90
CA PHE A 186 15.65 -16.12 -11.42
C PHE A 186 15.63 -16.94 -10.13
N ASP A 187 16.34 -18.06 -10.14
CA ASP A 187 16.49 -19.02 -9.02
C ASP A 187 17.97 -19.42 -8.96
N ASP A 188 18.73 -18.68 -8.15
CA ASP A 188 20.20 -18.69 -8.10
C ASP A 188 20.84 -18.49 -9.48
N ALA A 189 21.63 -19.47 -9.95
CA ALA A 189 22.31 -19.44 -11.23
C ALA A 189 21.38 -19.76 -12.42
N ARG A 190 20.11 -20.09 -12.17
CA ARG A 190 19.16 -20.49 -13.21
C ARG A 190 18.22 -19.32 -13.53
N ALA A 191 18.05 -19.07 -14.82
CA ALA A 191 17.09 -18.10 -15.34
C ALA A 191 16.26 -18.74 -16.45
N TRP A 192 14.94 -18.55 -16.44
CA TRP A 192 14.07 -19.02 -17.52
C TRP A 192 12.90 -18.07 -17.77
N PRO A 193 12.38 -17.99 -19.01
CA PRO A 193 11.17 -17.24 -19.31
C PRO A 193 9.98 -17.78 -18.52
N CYS A 194 9.13 -16.87 -18.02
CA CYS A 194 7.86 -17.22 -17.39
C CYS A 194 6.76 -16.28 -17.90
N ARG A 195 5.50 -16.57 -17.57
CA ARG A 195 4.39 -15.71 -17.96
C ARG A 195 3.97 -14.81 -16.81
N ARG A 196 3.34 -13.67 -17.11
CA ARG A 196 2.77 -12.77 -16.10
C ARG A 196 1.84 -13.51 -15.14
N GLU A 197 1.04 -14.46 -15.61
CA GLU A 197 0.10 -15.19 -14.75
C GLU A 197 0.82 -16.00 -13.65
N ASP A 198 2.02 -16.50 -13.94
CA ASP A 198 2.84 -17.20 -12.94
C ASP A 198 3.34 -16.24 -11.86
N VAL A 199 3.74 -15.03 -12.27
CA VAL A 199 4.18 -13.96 -11.38
C VAL A 199 3.06 -13.50 -10.46
N LEU A 200 1.86 -13.27 -11.00
CA LEU A 200 0.69 -12.82 -10.22
C LEU A 200 0.17 -13.91 -9.26
N ARG A 201 0.42 -15.19 -9.55
CA ARG A 201 0.11 -16.32 -8.66
C ARG A 201 1.14 -16.49 -7.54
N ALA A 202 2.31 -15.85 -7.64
CA ALA A 202 3.41 -16.03 -6.70
C ALA A 202 3.10 -15.43 -5.31
N GLN A 203 3.61 -16.07 -4.25
CA GLN A 203 3.47 -15.55 -2.88
C GLN A 203 4.52 -14.47 -2.60
N ALA A 204 4.28 -13.28 -3.14
CA ALA A 204 5.20 -12.17 -3.06
C ALA A 204 5.59 -11.81 -1.62
N TYR A 205 6.89 -11.63 -1.39
CA TYR A 205 7.45 -11.13 -0.14
C TYR A 205 7.79 -9.64 -0.28
N ILE A 206 8.43 -9.27 -1.40
CA ILE A 206 8.66 -7.88 -1.80
C ILE A 206 8.18 -7.73 -3.24
N THR A 207 7.48 -6.65 -3.53
CA THR A 207 7.05 -6.30 -4.89
C THR A 207 7.67 -4.98 -5.31
N PHE A 208 7.95 -4.87 -6.60
CA PHE A 208 8.53 -3.69 -7.20
C PHE A 208 7.65 -3.22 -8.33
N TYR A 209 7.20 -1.97 -8.20
CA TYR A 209 6.34 -1.28 -9.14
C TYR A 209 7.10 -0.10 -9.71
N ARG A 210 7.13 0.06 -11.03
CA ARG A 210 7.75 1.21 -11.69
C ARG A 210 6.66 2.14 -12.21
N ARG A 211 6.89 3.44 -12.13
CA ARG A 211 5.91 4.45 -12.54
C ARG A 211 5.62 4.28 -14.03
N ARG A 212 4.34 4.21 -14.38
CA ARG A 212 3.90 4.10 -15.76
C ARG A 212 4.29 5.38 -16.50
N LYS A 213 4.97 5.24 -17.63
CA LYS A 213 5.23 6.40 -18.51
C LYS A 213 3.90 6.84 -19.11
N PRO A 214 3.61 8.15 -19.20
CA PRO A 214 2.47 8.60 -19.98
C PRO A 214 2.64 8.03 -21.38
N THR A 215 1.65 7.25 -21.82
CA THR A 215 1.55 6.82 -23.21
C THR A 215 1.48 8.08 -24.02
N GLY A 216 2.59 8.45 -24.66
CA GLY A 216 2.60 9.56 -25.61
C GLY A 216 1.46 9.35 -26.58
N ARG A 217 0.71 10.42 -26.87
CA ARG A 217 -0.12 10.49 -28.08
C ARG A 217 0.65 9.82 -29.19
N GLU A 218 0.02 8.85 -29.82
CA GLU A 218 0.43 8.28 -31.10
C GLU A 218 0.80 9.45 -32.00
N VAL A 219 2.09 9.72 -32.16
CA VAL A 219 2.56 10.66 -33.17
C VAL A 219 2.36 9.90 -34.45
N ALA A 220 1.28 10.22 -35.15
CA ALA A 220 1.05 9.77 -36.51
C ALA A 220 2.36 9.98 -37.29
N GLU A 221 2.95 8.86 -37.69
CA GLU A 221 4.08 8.81 -38.59
C GLU A 221 3.66 9.55 -39.87
N ALA A 222 4.20 10.75 -40.08
CA ALA A 222 3.97 11.50 -41.31
C ALA A 222 4.57 10.71 -42.49
N PRO A 223 3.92 10.66 -43.65
CA PRO A 223 4.41 9.87 -44.77
C PRO A 223 5.73 10.46 -45.27
N SER A 224 6.71 9.59 -45.49
CA SER A 224 7.95 9.93 -46.16
C SER A 224 7.65 10.46 -47.57
N VAL A 225 7.98 11.74 -47.79
CA VAL A 225 8.03 12.31 -49.13
C VAL A 225 9.25 11.73 -49.83
N GLY A 226 8.99 11.11 -50.99
CA GLY A 226 9.98 10.42 -51.81
C GLY A 226 11.11 11.31 -52.34
N ALA A 227 12.17 10.62 -52.76
CA ALA A 227 13.21 11.13 -53.64
C ALA A 227 12.96 10.59 -55.07
#